data_AF-A0A9D6IAX5-F1
#
_entry.id   AF-A0A9D6IAX5-F1
#
_cell.length_a   1.000
_cell.length_b   1.000
_cell.length_c   1.000
_cell.angle_alpha   90.00
_cell.angle_beta   90.00
_cell.angle_gamma   90.00
#
_symmetry.space_group_name_H-M   'P 1'
#
loop_
_entity.id
_entity.type
_entity.pdbx_description
1 polymer ?
#
loop_
_entity_poly.entity_id
_entity_poly.type
_entity_poly.pdbx_seq_one_letter_code
_entity_poly.pdbx_strand_id
1 'polypeptide(L)'
;MDAKRQRYLGIEEKVLRILDSHGMSGRTIVMAFQEETVRRIRALRPDVTVGGLYWPKGLAEARSTVKGEIDGLKKLGARFVGLHQELVTAEVVEQAAQAGLLLGVWTVNDVEAMKRFIELGVAVLITDRPDAARELLRR
;
A
#
# COMPACT_ATOMS: atom_id res chain seq x y z
N MET A 1 10.64 12.09 4.24
CA MET A 1 11.37 13.37 4.10
C MET A 1 11.93 13.78 5.45
N ASP A 2 13.08 14.43 5.51
CA ASP A 2 13.58 15.08 6.72
C ASP A 2 12.85 16.41 7.00
N ALA A 3 13.26 17.10 8.08
CA ALA A 3 12.73 18.41 8.46
C ALA A 3 12.88 19.48 7.34
N LYS A 4 13.75 19.25 6.36
CA LYS A 4 14.01 20.12 5.20
C LYS A 4 13.31 19.64 3.93
N ARG A 5 12.39 18.68 4.05
CA ARG A 5 11.70 18.03 2.91
C ARG A 5 12.64 17.30 1.95
N GLN A 6 13.79 16.83 2.42
CA GLN A 6 14.74 16.05 1.63
C GLN A 6 14.55 14.56 1.84
N ARG A 7 14.93 13.74 0.85
CA ARG A 7 14.93 12.29 1.00
C ARG A 7 16.02 11.86 1.97
N TYR A 8 15.72 10.86 2.79
CA TYR A 8 16.72 10.21 3.61
C TYR A 8 17.56 9.29 2.71
N LEU A 9 18.75 9.75 2.32
CA LEU A 9 19.63 8.96 1.48
C LEU A 9 19.99 7.63 2.16
N GLY A 10 19.79 6.53 1.43
CA GLY A 10 20.09 5.18 1.90
C GLY A 10 19.12 4.62 2.95
N ILE A 11 17.94 5.23 3.14
CA ILE A 11 16.97 4.72 4.11
C ILE A 11 16.42 3.35 3.70
N GLU A 12 16.24 3.13 2.39
CA GLU A 12 15.77 1.88 1.83
C GLU A 12 16.71 0.73 2.22
N GLU A 13 18.01 0.89 2.03
CA GLU A 13 19.03 -0.10 2.41
C GLU A 13 19.10 -0.33 3.92
N LYS A 14 18.98 0.74 4.72
CA LYS A 14 19.00 0.63 6.18
C LYS A 14 17.80 -0.16 6.70
N VAL A 15 16.60 0.11 6.18
CA VAL A 15 15.39 -0.63 6.52
C VAL A 15 15.53 -2.09 6.12
N LEU A 16 15.94 -2.37 4.88
CA LEU A 16 16.10 -3.75 4.39
C LEU A 16 17.10 -4.55 5.23
N ARG A 17 18.23 -3.94 5.62
CA ARG A 17 19.22 -4.57 6.50
C ARG A 17 18.64 -4.93 7.86
N ILE A 18 17.81 -4.04 8.44
CA ILE A 18 17.15 -4.32 9.72
C ILE A 18 16.17 -5.49 9.56
N LEU A 19 15.37 -5.49 8.49
CA LEU A 19 14.43 -6.60 8.22
C LEU A 19 15.17 -7.94 8.09
N ASP A 20 16.30 -7.97 7.40
CA ASP A 20 17.10 -9.19 7.25
C ASP A 20 17.70 -9.68 8.55
N SER A 21 18.31 -8.77 9.31
CA SER A 21 18.93 -9.12 10.60
C SER A 21 17.94 -9.70 11.61
N HIS A 22 16.63 -9.47 11.41
CA HIS A 22 15.56 -10.01 12.25
C HIS A 22 14.70 -11.08 11.55
N GLY A 23 15.05 -11.50 10.32
CA GLY A 23 14.27 -12.50 9.57
C GLY A 23 12.83 -12.05 9.23
N MET A 24 12.58 -10.75 9.13
CA MET A 24 11.24 -10.18 8.97
C MET A 24 10.87 -9.85 7.52
N SER A 25 11.78 -10.03 6.57
CA SER A 25 11.60 -9.65 5.16
C SER A 25 10.37 -10.31 4.51
N GLY A 26 10.11 -11.59 4.79
CA GLY A 26 8.92 -12.31 4.29
C GLY A 26 7.61 -11.99 5.02
N ARG A 27 7.66 -11.23 6.12
CA ARG A 27 6.50 -10.87 6.97
C ARG A 27 6.17 -9.38 6.92
N THR A 28 6.79 -8.64 6.00
CA THR A 28 6.72 -7.19 5.94
C THR A 28 6.21 -6.73 4.59
N ILE A 29 5.31 -5.75 4.60
CA ILE A 29 4.92 -4.95 3.44
C ILE A 29 5.56 -3.58 3.59
N VAL A 30 6.45 -3.21 2.68
CA VAL A 30 7.01 -1.86 2.60
C VAL A 30 6.11 -1.01 1.72
N MET A 31 5.65 0.13 2.25
CA MET A 31 4.74 1.03 1.55
C MET A 31 5.37 2.41 1.41
N ALA A 32 5.19 3.07 0.27
CA ALA A 32 5.71 4.42 0.05
C ALA A 32 4.80 5.24 -0.88
N PHE A 33 4.75 6.55 -0.66
CA PHE A 33 4.11 7.49 -1.57
C PHE A 33 5.00 7.85 -2.78
N GLN A 34 6.32 7.70 -2.63
CA GLN A 34 7.27 8.00 -3.70
C GLN A 34 7.53 6.75 -4.55
N GLU A 35 7.22 6.84 -5.84
CA GLU A 35 7.46 5.76 -6.80
C GLU A 35 8.91 5.27 -6.81
N GLU A 36 9.86 6.21 -6.69
CA GLU A 36 11.29 5.88 -6.68
C GLU A 36 11.68 4.97 -5.51
N THR A 37 11.05 5.14 -4.34
CA THR A 37 11.26 4.25 -3.18
C THR A 37 10.78 2.83 -3.50
N VAL A 38 9.60 2.70 -4.12
CA VAL A 38 9.04 1.40 -4.53
C VAL A 38 9.99 0.72 -5.53
N ARG A 39 10.44 1.45 -6.55
CA ARG A 39 11.41 0.96 -7.55
C ARG A 39 12.72 0.53 -6.91
N ARG A 40 13.28 1.33 -6.00
CA ARG A 40 14.54 1.04 -5.33
C ARG A 40 14.45 -0.21 -4.46
N ILE A 41 13.43 -0.31 -3.61
CA ILE A 41 13.19 -1.50 -2.77
C ILE A 41 13.03 -2.74 -3.67
N ARG A 42 12.26 -2.62 -4.76
CA ARG A 42 12.04 -3.72 -5.69
C ARG A 42 13.31 -4.20 -6.38
N ALA A 43 14.20 -3.29 -6.75
CA ALA A 43 15.48 -3.60 -7.37
C ALA A 43 16.47 -4.23 -6.38
N LEU A 44 16.52 -3.71 -5.15
CA LEU A 44 17.41 -4.22 -4.11
C LEU A 44 16.95 -5.59 -3.58
N ARG A 45 15.64 -5.76 -3.38
CA ARG A 45 15.07 -6.93 -2.68
C ARG A 45 13.80 -7.51 -3.32
N PRO A 46 14.02 -8.33 -4.36
CA PRO A 46 13.24 -9.44 -4.86
C PRO A 46 12.01 -9.94 -4.09
N ASP A 47 12.30 -10.26 -2.85
CA ASP A 47 11.54 -11.12 -1.95
C ASP A 47 10.70 -10.32 -0.97
N VAL A 48 11.01 -9.03 -0.76
CA VAL A 48 10.24 -8.14 0.09
C VAL A 48 9.02 -7.66 -0.67
N THR A 49 7.84 -7.79 -0.04
CA THR A 49 6.60 -7.22 -0.57
C THR A 49 6.68 -5.70 -0.46
N VAL A 50 6.48 -5.02 -1.59
CA VAL A 50 6.48 -3.55 -1.66
C VAL A 50 5.27 -3.08 -2.46
N GLY A 51 4.77 -1.88 -2.14
CA GLY A 51 3.68 -1.24 -2.88
C GLY A 51 3.64 0.29 -2.75
N GLY A 52 2.92 0.90 -3.69
CA GLY A 52 2.68 2.34 -3.74
C GLY A 52 1.44 2.76 -2.95
N LEU A 53 1.46 3.99 -2.42
CA LEU A 53 0.34 4.63 -1.74
C LEU A 53 -0.20 5.80 -2.56
N TYR A 54 -1.52 5.84 -2.76
CA TYR A 54 -2.16 6.83 -3.64
C TYR A 54 -3.41 7.46 -3.02
N TRP A 55 -3.67 8.71 -3.36
CA TRP A 55 -4.82 9.50 -2.93
C TRP A 55 -5.26 10.45 -4.06
N PRO A 56 -6.51 10.98 -4.04
CA PRO A 56 -7.08 11.69 -5.19
C PRO A 56 -6.21 12.85 -5.71
N LYS A 57 -5.75 13.72 -4.81
CA LYS A 57 -4.89 14.86 -5.16
C LYS A 57 -3.54 14.42 -5.74
N GLY A 58 -2.93 13.37 -5.17
CA GLY A 58 -1.66 12.83 -5.67
C GLY A 58 -1.78 12.27 -7.09
N LEU A 59 -2.88 11.56 -7.39
CA LEU A 59 -3.16 11.07 -8.74
C LEU A 59 -3.40 12.23 -9.73
N ALA A 60 -4.15 13.25 -9.32
CA ALA A 60 -4.39 14.43 -10.15
C ALA A 60 -3.09 15.18 -10.48
N GLU A 61 -2.22 15.39 -9.50
CA GLU A 61 -0.91 16.03 -9.67
C GLU A 61 0.01 15.22 -10.59
N ALA A 62 0.00 13.89 -10.45
CA ALA A 62 0.73 12.97 -11.32
C ALA A 62 0.09 12.79 -12.72
N ARG A 63 -1.11 13.36 -12.94
CA ARG A 63 -1.94 13.13 -14.14
C ARG A 63 -2.15 11.64 -14.43
N SER A 64 -2.38 10.86 -13.38
CA SER A 64 -2.53 9.41 -13.43
C SER A 64 -3.93 8.97 -12.99
N THR A 65 -4.20 7.67 -13.15
CA THR A 65 -5.45 7.03 -12.75
C THR A 65 -5.15 5.84 -11.84
N VAL A 66 -6.13 5.41 -11.05
CA VAL A 66 -5.99 4.21 -10.20
C VAL A 66 -5.56 3.00 -11.02
N LYS A 67 -6.20 2.77 -12.18
CA LYS A 67 -5.82 1.69 -13.10
C LYS A 67 -4.39 1.84 -13.61
N GLY A 68 -3.98 3.05 -13.98
CA GLY A 68 -2.62 3.33 -14.46
C GLY A 68 -1.56 2.98 -13.42
N GLU A 69 -1.80 3.32 -12.15
CA GLU A 69 -0.91 2.99 -11.04
C GLU A 69 -0.89 1.48 -10.73
N ILE A 70 -2.04 0.82 -10.76
CA ILE A 70 -2.13 -0.64 -10.62
C ILE A 70 -1.31 -1.34 -11.72
N ASP A 71 -1.48 -0.92 -12.99
CA ASP A 71 -0.72 -1.47 -14.12
C ASP A 71 0.78 -1.20 -13.98
N GLY A 72 1.16 0.00 -13.49
CA GLY A 72 2.55 0.37 -13.23
C GLY A 72 3.20 -0.49 -12.14
N LEU A 73 2.51 -0.69 -11.02
CA LEU A 73 2.96 -1.56 -9.93
C LEU A 73 3.10 -3.01 -10.38
N LYS A 74 2.14 -3.52 -11.15
CA LYS A 74 2.20 -4.86 -11.76
C LYS A 74 3.44 -5.02 -12.63
N LYS A 75 3.71 -4.07 -13.53
CA LYS A 75 4.90 -4.09 -14.41
C LYS A 75 6.20 -4.02 -13.61
N LEU A 76 6.21 -3.29 -12.50
CA LEU A 76 7.35 -3.20 -11.60
C LEU A 76 7.58 -4.50 -10.80
N GLY A 77 6.61 -5.41 -10.75
CA GLY A 77 6.66 -6.61 -9.90
C GLY A 77 6.43 -6.30 -8.41
N ALA A 78 5.78 -5.17 -8.12
CA ALA A 78 5.21 -4.91 -6.79
C ALA A 78 4.03 -5.88 -6.53
N ARG A 79 3.68 -6.07 -5.26
CA ARG A 79 2.62 -7.02 -4.85
C ARG A 79 1.55 -6.39 -3.96
N PHE A 80 1.61 -5.07 -3.77
CA PHE A 80 0.68 -4.32 -2.94
C PHE A 80 0.33 -2.98 -3.58
N VAL A 81 -0.91 -2.52 -3.38
CA VAL A 81 -1.36 -1.16 -3.68
C VAL A 81 -2.19 -0.65 -2.51
N GLY A 82 -1.81 0.51 -1.95
CA GLY A 82 -2.57 1.16 -0.88
C GLY A 82 -3.30 2.39 -1.38
N LEU A 83 -4.61 2.43 -1.27
CA LEU A 83 -5.45 3.50 -1.78
C LEU A 83 -6.16 4.25 -0.65
N HIS A 84 -6.26 5.56 -0.79
CA HIS A 84 -7.17 6.34 0.04
C HIS A 84 -8.61 5.85 -0.18
N GLN A 85 -9.41 5.77 0.87
CA GLN A 85 -10.78 5.23 0.84
C GLN A 85 -11.69 5.79 -0.27
N GLU A 86 -11.52 7.06 -0.64
CA GLU A 86 -12.27 7.71 -1.72
C GLU A 86 -12.02 7.09 -3.11
N LEU A 87 -10.90 6.40 -3.29
CA LEU A 87 -10.51 5.77 -4.56
C LEU A 87 -10.97 4.31 -4.67
N VAL A 88 -11.54 3.74 -3.60
CA VAL A 88 -11.83 2.31 -3.54
C VAL A 88 -13.29 2.05 -3.91
N THR A 89 -13.47 1.33 -5.02
CA THR A 89 -14.76 0.82 -5.52
C THR A 89 -14.65 -0.69 -5.77
N ALA A 90 -15.77 -1.38 -5.98
CA ALA A 90 -15.76 -2.80 -6.33
C ALA A 90 -14.93 -3.07 -7.60
N GLU A 91 -15.05 -2.20 -8.60
CA GLU A 91 -14.25 -2.28 -9.84
C GLU A 91 -12.75 -2.15 -9.55
N VAL A 92 -12.34 -1.23 -8.68
CA VAL A 92 -10.94 -1.05 -8.31
C VAL A 92 -10.39 -2.28 -7.54
N VAL A 93 -11.21 -2.90 -6.68
CA VAL A 93 -10.83 -4.15 -6.02
C VAL A 93 -10.61 -5.26 -7.04
N GLU A 94 -11.51 -5.40 -8.02
CA GLU A 94 -11.35 -6.36 -9.11
C GLU A 94 -10.09 -6.09 -9.94
N GLN A 95 -9.83 -4.83 -10.31
CA GLN A 95 -8.63 -4.43 -11.06
C GLN A 95 -7.34 -4.81 -10.31
N ALA A 96 -7.29 -4.58 -8.99
CA ALA A 96 -6.14 -4.96 -8.17
C ALA A 96 -5.96 -6.49 -8.09
N ALA A 97 -7.06 -7.23 -7.92
CA ALA A 97 -7.05 -8.69 -7.89
C ALA A 97 -6.56 -9.28 -9.23
N GLN A 98 -7.07 -8.79 -10.37
CA GLN A 98 -6.62 -9.17 -11.71
C GLN A 98 -5.15 -8.81 -11.98
N ALA A 99 -4.64 -7.77 -11.31
CA ALA A 99 -3.23 -7.39 -11.35
C ALA A 99 -2.34 -8.25 -10.43
N GLY A 100 -2.92 -9.11 -9.58
CA GLY A 100 -2.19 -9.90 -8.59
C GLY A 100 -1.66 -9.07 -7.42
N LEU A 101 -2.29 -7.93 -7.14
CA LEU A 101 -1.90 -7.02 -6.06
C LEU A 101 -2.83 -7.19 -4.85
N LEU A 102 -2.25 -7.22 -3.66
CA LEU A 102 -3.01 -7.01 -2.42
C LEU A 102 -3.45 -5.54 -2.36
N LEU A 103 -4.75 -5.30 -2.33
CA LEU A 103 -5.29 -3.95 -2.13
C LEU A 103 -5.41 -3.65 -0.64
N GLY A 104 -4.79 -2.55 -0.21
CA GLY A 104 -5.02 -1.94 1.09
C GLY A 104 -5.79 -0.63 0.99
N VAL A 105 -6.62 -0.33 1.98
CA VAL A 105 -7.37 0.93 2.08
C VAL A 105 -6.95 1.70 3.34
N TRP A 106 -6.76 3.02 3.22
CA TRP A 106 -6.34 3.88 4.33
C TRP A 106 -7.02 5.27 4.29
N THR A 107 -7.10 6.01 5.40
CA THR A 107 -7.23 5.51 6.78
C THR A 107 -8.72 5.42 7.09
N VAL A 108 -9.22 4.24 7.43
CA VAL A 108 -10.66 4.00 7.63
C VAL A 108 -10.96 3.93 9.11
N ASN A 109 -11.61 4.96 9.65
CA ASN A 109 -11.95 5.05 11.08
C ASN A 109 -13.45 4.93 11.36
N ASP A 110 -14.29 5.06 10.33
CA ASP A 110 -15.74 4.88 10.43
C ASP A 110 -16.12 3.39 10.32
N VAL A 111 -16.96 2.92 11.25
CA VAL A 111 -17.33 1.50 11.36
C VAL A 111 -18.15 1.01 10.17
N GLU A 112 -19.04 1.83 9.62
CA GLU A 112 -19.83 1.44 8.44
C GLU A 112 -18.95 1.38 7.18
N ALA A 113 -18.01 2.31 7.04
CA ALA A 113 -16.98 2.24 6.00
C ALA A 113 -16.09 1.00 6.15
N MET A 114 -15.69 0.62 7.37
CA MET A 114 -14.94 -0.62 7.61
C MET A 114 -15.71 -1.84 7.13
N LYS A 115 -16.99 -1.99 7.53
CA LYS A 115 -17.85 -3.10 7.09
C LYS A 115 -17.92 -3.17 5.57
N ARG A 116 -18.18 -2.03 4.93
CA ARG A 116 -18.22 -1.94 3.47
C ARG A 116 -16.92 -2.41 2.82
N PHE A 117 -15.75 -2.00 3.31
CA PHE A 117 -14.48 -2.43 2.71
C PHE A 117 -14.14 -3.89 3.00
N ILE A 118 -14.53 -4.41 4.15
CA ILE A 118 -14.44 -5.85 4.47
C ILE A 118 -15.31 -6.66 3.50
N GLU A 119 -16.57 -6.26 3.30
CA GLU A 119 -17.51 -6.91 2.38
C GLU A 119 -17.04 -6.83 0.91
N LEU A 120 -16.41 -5.72 0.51
CA LEU A 120 -15.80 -5.59 -0.81
C LEU A 120 -14.57 -6.49 -1.02
N GLY A 121 -14.06 -7.15 0.02
CA GLY A 121 -12.91 -8.06 -0.10
C GLY A 121 -11.56 -7.35 -0.14
N VAL A 122 -11.45 -6.15 0.46
CA VAL A 122 -10.16 -5.46 0.60
C VAL A 122 -9.22 -6.29 1.47
N ALA A 123 -7.98 -6.50 1.02
CA ALA A 123 -7.03 -7.39 1.69
C ALA A 123 -6.41 -6.78 2.95
N VAL A 124 -6.24 -5.45 3.00
CA VAL A 124 -5.64 -4.73 4.14
C VAL A 124 -6.47 -3.50 4.50
N LEU A 125 -6.99 -3.45 5.73
CA LEU A 125 -7.65 -2.28 6.30
C LEU A 125 -6.66 -1.53 7.21
N ILE A 126 -6.33 -0.28 6.88
CA ILE A 126 -5.44 0.57 7.68
C ILE A 126 -6.31 1.55 8.47
N THR A 127 -6.21 1.51 9.81
CA THR A 127 -7.11 2.22 10.72
C THR A 127 -6.40 2.68 12.00
N ASP A 128 -6.88 3.80 12.56
CA ASP A 128 -6.54 4.26 13.92
C ASP A 128 -7.47 3.64 14.99
N ARG A 129 -8.48 2.87 14.57
CA ARG A 129 -9.47 2.18 15.41
C ARG A 129 -9.35 0.65 15.28
N PRO A 130 -8.19 0.06 15.64
CA PRO A 130 -7.98 -1.39 15.51
C PRO A 130 -8.89 -2.20 16.45
N ASP A 131 -9.37 -1.59 17.54
CA ASP A 131 -10.39 -2.14 18.44
C ASP A 131 -11.68 -2.48 17.69
N ALA A 132 -12.22 -1.49 16.96
CA ALA A 132 -13.45 -1.64 16.20
C ALA A 132 -13.29 -2.61 15.03
N ALA A 133 -12.19 -2.49 14.28
CA ALA A 133 -11.90 -3.41 13.17
C ALA A 133 -11.83 -4.87 13.64
N ARG A 134 -11.21 -5.12 14.81
CA ARG A 134 -11.09 -6.48 15.37
C ARG A 134 -12.43 -7.05 15.83
N GLU A 135 -13.37 -6.22 16.30
CA GLU A 135 -14.72 -6.66 16.63
C GLU A 135 -15.48 -7.11 15.38
N LEU A 136 -15.34 -6.38 14.27
CA LEU A 136 -15.98 -6.73 12.99
C LEU A 136 -15.44 -8.05 12.41
N LEU A 137 -14.13 -8.30 12.52
CA LEU A 137 -13.48 -9.52 11.97
C LEU A 137 -13.65 -10.78 12.83
N ARG A 138 -14.17 -10.66 14.06
CA ARG A 138 -14.41 -11.80 14.96
C ARG A 138 -15.75 -12.50 14.74
N ARG A 139 -16.60 -11.92 13.89
CA ARG A 139 -17.90 -12.47 13.51
C ARG A 139 -17.72 -13.43 12.34
#